data_AF-A0A9X1LF61-F1
#
_entry.id   AF-A0A9X1LF61-F1
#
_cell.length_a   1.000
_cell.length_b   1.000
_cell.length_c   1.000
_cell.angle_alpha   90.00
_cell.angle_beta   90.00
_cell.angle_gamma   90.00
#
_symmetry.space_group_name_H-M   'P 1'
#
loop_
_entity.id
_entity.type
_entity.pdbx_description
1 polymer ?
#
loop_
_entity_poly.entity_id
_entity_poly.type
_entity_poly.pdbx_seq_one_letter_code
_entity_poly.pdbx_strand_id
1 'polypeptide(L)'
;MSQRTIAYFLTIKRYTLLTASRFQNSSLSQKAAQLTLSSLLAAVPIITIIVGILSFTPALEAMQSQLFQLIEQHLAPGSSDIIMPYLITFSSQTKNLPVAGLVALFVTALLLLNSFESSVQSIWGIKQLRKIRERLLTYWAILTLGPILFAATLSLYGTLISLQIYDTQVNTLLNSLLELGSILLYFLMLLTLNFLTPNADVSLKWASLAALVGSLGLYILNTIFGSFAQFFTSYQVVYGAFAAIPIFLVWLQSSWLIVLTSICFCATLHNINT
;
A
#
# COMPACT_ATOMS: atom_id res chain seq x y z
N MET A 1 -19.82 -23.22 -32.32
CA MET A 1 -19.38 -22.41 -31.15
C MET A 1 -20.28 -22.80 -29.98
N SER A 2 -19.71 -23.45 -28.97
CA SER A 2 -20.46 -24.19 -27.94
C SER A 2 -21.37 -23.28 -27.10
N GLN A 3 -22.64 -23.66 -26.88
CA GLN A 3 -23.58 -22.93 -26.01
C GLN A 3 -22.98 -22.59 -24.62
N ARG A 4 -22.00 -23.38 -24.16
CA ARG A 4 -21.26 -23.11 -22.93
C ARG A 4 -20.39 -21.86 -23.01
N THR A 5 -19.69 -21.59 -24.12
CA THR A 5 -18.84 -20.40 -24.25
C THR A 5 -19.67 -19.11 -24.30
N ILE A 6 -20.87 -19.18 -24.88
CA ILE A 6 -21.82 -18.06 -24.90
C ILE A 6 -22.36 -17.78 -23.49
N ALA A 7 -22.70 -18.83 -22.73
CA ALA A 7 -23.13 -18.70 -21.34
C ALA A 7 -22.03 -18.10 -20.44
N TYR A 8 -20.78 -18.56 -20.56
CA TYR A 8 -19.66 -17.99 -19.82
C TYR A 8 -19.44 -16.51 -20.16
N PHE A 9 -19.49 -16.16 -21.46
CA PHE A 9 -19.32 -14.78 -21.90
C PHE A 9 -20.44 -13.85 -21.38
N LEU A 10 -21.69 -14.31 -21.42
CA LEU A 10 -22.83 -13.57 -20.86
C LEU A 10 -22.73 -13.38 -19.35
N THR A 11 -22.22 -14.39 -18.64
CA THR A 11 -22.04 -14.33 -17.19
C THR A 11 -20.90 -13.36 -16.82
N ILE A 12 -19.76 -13.43 -17.52
CA ILE A 12 -18.64 -12.47 -17.35
C ILE A 12 -19.11 -11.05 -17.65
N LYS A 13 -19.85 -10.83 -18.75
CA LYS A 13 -20.41 -9.51 -19.10
C LYS A 13 -21.37 -8.99 -18.03
N ARG A 14 -22.17 -9.87 -17.42
CA ARG A 14 -23.07 -9.50 -16.31
C ARG A 14 -22.29 -9.14 -15.05
N TYR A 15 -21.23 -9.90 -14.71
CA TYR A 15 -20.36 -9.58 -13.58
C TYR A 15 -19.63 -8.25 -13.75
N THR A 16 -19.09 -7.97 -14.94
CA THR A 16 -18.40 -6.70 -15.22
C THR A 16 -19.36 -5.52 -15.21
N LEU A 17 -20.56 -5.66 -15.80
CA LEU A 17 -21.59 -4.60 -15.78
C LEU A 17 -22.12 -4.30 -14.37
N LEU A 18 -22.37 -5.33 -13.55
CA LEU A 18 -22.80 -5.16 -12.15
C LEU A 18 -21.70 -4.53 -11.30
N THR A 19 -20.44 -4.92 -11.52
CA THR A 19 -19.29 -4.34 -10.83
C THR A 19 -19.08 -2.88 -11.25
N ALA A 20 -19.23 -2.55 -12.53
CA ALA A 20 -19.14 -1.17 -13.03
C ALA A 20 -20.28 -0.28 -12.51
N SER A 21 -21.51 -0.80 -12.47
CA SER A 21 -22.65 -0.09 -11.86
C SER A 21 -22.44 0.15 -10.36
N ARG A 22 -21.96 -0.86 -9.62
CA ARG A 22 -21.61 -0.67 -8.21
C ARG A 22 -20.43 0.28 -8.04
N PHE A 23 -19.43 0.26 -8.92
CA PHE A 23 -18.27 1.15 -8.88
C PHE A 23 -18.70 2.64 -8.90
N GLN A 24 -19.63 2.99 -9.79
CA GLN A 24 -20.22 4.32 -9.85
C GLN A 24 -21.12 4.61 -8.63
N ASN A 25 -21.99 3.67 -8.26
CA ASN A 25 -22.95 3.88 -7.16
C ASN A 25 -22.29 3.94 -5.78
N SER A 26 -21.11 3.36 -5.60
CA SER A 26 -20.36 3.39 -4.32
C SER A 26 -19.23 4.42 -4.30
N SER A 27 -19.18 5.32 -5.29
CA SER A 27 -18.23 6.43 -5.35
C SER A 27 -16.77 6.01 -5.08
N LEU A 28 -16.33 4.87 -5.64
CA LEU A 28 -15.02 4.28 -5.32
C LEU A 28 -13.86 5.26 -5.53
N SER A 29 -13.93 6.06 -6.58
CA SER A 29 -12.91 7.09 -6.86
C SER A 29 -12.84 8.16 -5.77
N GLN A 30 -13.99 8.60 -5.24
CA GLN A 30 -14.04 9.57 -4.13
C GLN A 30 -13.52 8.96 -2.83
N LYS A 31 -13.88 7.70 -2.54
CA LYS A 31 -13.37 6.95 -1.39
C LYS A 31 -11.85 6.75 -1.48
N ALA A 32 -11.34 6.39 -2.65
CA ALA A 32 -9.90 6.29 -2.91
C ALA A 32 -9.21 7.65 -2.68
N ALA A 33 -9.80 8.76 -3.14
CA ALA A 33 -9.26 10.10 -2.91
C ALA A 33 -9.16 10.45 -1.41
N GLN A 34 -10.19 10.12 -0.63
CA GLN A 34 -10.16 10.30 0.81
C GLN A 34 -9.06 9.48 1.50
N LEU A 35 -8.86 8.23 1.06
CA LEU A 35 -7.80 7.37 1.57
C LEU A 35 -6.42 7.90 1.22
N THR A 36 -6.22 8.34 -0.02
CA THR A 36 -4.98 8.98 -0.48
C THR A 36 -4.63 10.19 0.37
N LEU A 37 -5.59 11.07 0.63
CA LEU A 37 -5.38 12.25 1.49
C LEU A 37 -5.07 11.84 2.94
N SER A 38 -5.79 10.85 3.48
CA SER A 38 -5.54 10.35 4.83
C SER A 38 -4.16 9.70 4.96
N SER A 39 -3.72 8.96 3.94
CA SER A 39 -2.38 8.35 3.87
C SER A 39 -1.29 9.41 3.77
N LEU A 40 -1.50 10.46 2.99
CA LEU A 40 -0.56 11.58 2.88
C LEU A 40 -0.38 12.29 4.23
N LEU A 41 -1.47 12.53 4.96
CA LEU A 41 -1.43 13.10 6.30
C LEU A 41 -0.73 12.16 7.31
N ALA A 42 -0.96 10.85 7.20
CA ALA A 42 -0.31 9.86 8.06
C ALA A 42 1.18 9.66 7.77
N ALA A 43 1.65 9.98 6.56
CA ALA A 43 3.06 9.86 6.20
C ALA A 43 3.96 10.76 7.06
N VAL A 44 3.52 11.98 7.38
CA VAL A 44 4.34 12.95 8.14
C VAL A 44 4.70 12.44 9.54
N PRO A 45 3.74 12.01 10.39
CA PRO A 45 4.08 11.43 11.69
C PRO A 45 4.90 10.14 11.59
N ILE A 46 4.68 9.30 10.59
CA ILE A 46 5.47 8.08 10.37
C ILE A 46 6.94 8.44 10.14
N ILE A 47 7.21 9.38 9.23
CA ILE A 47 8.58 9.84 8.94
C ILE A 47 9.21 10.44 10.20
N THR A 48 8.45 11.22 10.97
CA THR A 48 8.88 11.76 12.28
C THR A 48 9.36 10.66 13.20
N ILE A 49 8.56 9.61 13.39
CA ILE A 49 8.90 8.53 14.32
C ILE A 49 10.09 7.71 13.81
N ILE A 50 10.15 7.39 12.52
CA ILE A 50 11.28 6.64 11.95
C ILE A 50 12.58 7.41 12.18
N VAL A 51 12.60 8.71 11.87
CA VAL A 51 13.77 9.56 12.08
C VAL A 51 14.11 9.69 13.56
N GLY A 52 13.11 9.88 14.43
CA GLY A 52 13.31 9.97 15.88
C GLY A 52 13.88 8.69 16.50
N ILE A 53 13.40 7.51 16.08
CA ILE A 53 13.93 6.22 16.51
C ILE A 53 15.37 6.05 16.01
N LEU A 54 15.64 6.39 14.75
CA LEU A 54 16.98 6.28 14.18
C LEU A 54 17.99 7.20 14.86
N SER A 55 17.55 8.33 15.42
CA SER A 55 18.40 9.23 16.19
C SER A 55 18.50 8.89 17.69
N PHE A 56 17.89 7.79 18.16
CA PHE A 56 17.81 7.45 19.59
C PHE A 56 19.10 6.81 20.15
N THR A 57 19.85 6.07 19.32
CA THR A 57 21.12 5.46 19.75
C THR A 57 22.22 5.67 18.70
N PRO A 58 23.50 5.73 19.11
CA PRO A 58 24.62 5.89 18.17
C PRO A 58 24.69 4.81 17.08
N ALA A 59 24.29 3.57 17.42
CA ALA A 59 24.24 2.47 16.45
C ALA A 59 23.17 2.69 15.36
N LEU A 60 22.04 3.33 15.72
CA LEU A 60 20.96 3.63 14.79
C LEU A 60 21.25 4.90 13.95
N GLU A 61 22.01 5.86 14.47
CA GLU A 61 22.44 7.04 13.68
C GLU A 61 23.29 6.63 12.47
N ALA A 62 24.11 5.58 12.59
CA ALA A 62 24.85 5.01 11.47
C ALA A 62 23.93 4.39 10.39
N MET A 63 22.77 3.83 10.77
CA MET A 63 21.77 3.37 9.80
C MET A 63 21.03 4.55 9.16
N GLN A 64 20.83 5.64 9.90
CA GLN A 64 20.23 6.87 9.39
C GLN A 64 21.07 7.49 8.26
N SER A 65 22.39 7.55 8.45
CA SER A 65 23.29 8.11 7.43
C SER A 65 23.33 7.24 6.17
N GLN A 66 23.30 5.90 6.32
CA GLN A 66 23.18 4.98 5.19
C GLN A 66 21.85 5.15 4.45
N LEU A 67 20.73 5.30 5.17
CA LEU A 67 19.43 5.59 4.56
C LEU A 67 19.42 6.91 3.81
N PHE A 68 20.00 7.97 4.39
CA PHE A 68 20.08 9.28 3.74
C PHE A 68 20.98 9.23 2.49
N GLN A 69 22.08 8.50 2.53
CA GLN A 69 22.91 8.25 1.35
C GLN A 69 22.18 7.45 0.26
N LEU A 70 21.43 6.42 0.63
CA LEU A 70 20.62 5.67 -0.34
C LEU A 70 19.54 6.56 -0.97
N ILE A 71 18.87 7.36 -0.14
CA ILE A 71 17.89 8.35 -0.60
C ILE A 71 18.57 9.34 -1.55
N GLU A 72 19.74 9.86 -1.22
CA GLU A 72 20.53 10.77 -2.06
C GLU A 72 20.94 10.16 -3.39
N GLN A 73 21.37 8.89 -3.39
CA GLN A 73 21.79 8.16 -4.59
C GLN A 73 20.63 7.83 -5.54
N HIS A 74 19.41 7.74 -5.01
CA HIS A 74 18.19 7.47 -5.78
C HIS A 74 17.34 8.74 -5.98
N LEU A 75 17.76 9.86 -5.38
CA LEU A 75 17.21 11.18 -5.62
C LEU A 75 17.69 11.64 -6.98
N ALA A 76 16.77 12.24 -7.70
CA ALA A 76 17.04 12.62 -9.06
C ALA A 76 17.94 13.90 -9.06
N PRO A 77 18.86 14.08 -10.03
CA PRO A 77 19.95 15.06 -9.93
C PRO A 77 19.47 16.48 -9.57
N GLY A 78 20.12 17.14 -8.60
CA GLY A 78 19.74 18.48 -8.11
C GLY A 78 18.60 18.53 -7.10
N SER A 79 17.97 17.39 -6.78
CA SER A 79 16.92 17.30 -5.74
C SER A 79 17.48 17.13 -4.32
N SER A 80 18.70 16.62 -4.21
CA SER A 80 19.45 16.44 -2.96
C SER A 80 19.65 17.77 -2.24
N ASP A 81 20.02 18.82 -2.97
CA ASP A 81 20.29 20.15 -2.40
C ASP A 81 19.04 20.80 -1.78
N ILE A 82 17.86 20.40 -2.24
CA ILE A 82 16.58 20.90 -1.72
C ILE A 82 16.11 20.01 -0.57
N ILE A 83 16.13 18.68 -0.71
CA ILE A 83 15.48 17.75 0.21
C ILE A 83 16.37 17.42 1.42
N MET A 84 17.68 17.33 1.23
CA MET A 84 18.61 16.91 2.28
C MET A 84 18.71 17.91 3.46
N PRO A 85 18.71 19.25 3.23
CA PRO A 85 18.63 20.20 4.34
C PRO A 85 17.36 20.06 5.17
N TYR A 86 16.21 19.76 4.56
CA TYR A 86 14.97 19.49 5.31
C TYR A 86 15.09 18.20 6.11
N LEU A 87 15.61 17.11 5.55
CA LEU A 87 15.79 15.84 6.26
C LEU A 87 16.75 15.98 7.46
N ILE A 88 17.85 16.73 7.30
CA ILE A 88 18.82 16.99 8.37
C ILE A 88 18.21 17.88 9.46
N THR A 89 17.52 18.96 9.06
CA THR A 89 16.86 19.89 10.01
C THR A 89 15.73 19.20 10.77
N PHE A 90 14.96 18.35 10.08
CA PHE A 90 13.90 17.58 10.68
C PHE A 90 14.46 16.54 11.66
N SER A 91 15.54 15.84 11.29
CA SER A 91 16.27 14.93 12.19
C SER A 91 16.73 15.61 13.48
N SER A 92 17.37 16.77 13.36
CA SER A 92 17.86 17.51 14.54
C SER A 92 16.73 18.02 15.44
N GLN A 93 15.60 18.42 14.87
CA GLN A 93 14.40 18.83 15.63
C GLN A 93 13.68 17.66 16.30
N THR A 94 13.80 16.45 15.74
CA THR A 94 13.05 15.27 16.21
C THR A 94 13.70 14.62 17.43
N LYS A 95 14.98 14.90 17.74
CA LYS A 95 15.69 14.39 18.94
C LYS A 95 14.97 14.66 20.26
N ASN A 96 14.08 15.67 20.32
CA ASN A 96 13.36 16.07 21.54
C ASN A 96 11.81 15.99 21.44
N LEU A 97 11.22 15.45 20.37
CA LEU A 97 9.76 15.37 20.20
C LEU A 97 9.17 13.96 19.91
N PRO A 98 9.49 12.90 20.70
CA PRO A 98 8.83 11.61 20.51
C PRO A 98 7.32 11.67 20.80
N VAL A 99 6.88 12.43 21.80
CA VAL A 99 5.50 12.34 22.33
C VAL A 99 4.47 12.97 21.40
N ALA A 100 4.72 14.20 20.90
CA ALA A 100 3.79 14.86 19.98
C ALA A 100 3.67 14.10 18.64
N GLY A 101 4.79 13.58 18.13
CA GLY A 101 4.82 12.72 16.94
C GLY A 101 4.05 11.41 17.15
N LEU A 102 4.19 10.77 18.31
CA LEU A 102 3.42 9.56 18.68
C LEU A 102 1.92 9.83 18.75
N VAL A 103 1.49 10.95 19.36
CA VAL A 103 0.08 11.33 19.41
C VAL A 103 -0.46 11.62 18.02
N ALA A 104 0.27 12.39 17.21
CA ALA A 104 -0.10 12.69 15.83
C ALA A 104 -0.18 11.43 14.96
N LEU A 105 0.75 10.49 15.12
CA LEU A 105 0.73 9.19 14.45
C LEU A 105 -0.52 8.41 14.85
N PHE A 106 -0.80 8.31 16.15
CA PHE A 106 -1.96 7.59 16.64
C PHE A 106 -3.26 8.18 16.08
N VAL A 107 -3.42 9.50 16.08
CA VAL A 107 -4.59 10.18 15.52
C VAL A 107 -4.70 9.97 14.00
N THR A 108 -3.63 10.17 13.24
CA THR A 108 -3.65 10.01 11.78
C THR A 108 -3.86 8.56 11.35
N ALA A 109 -3.29 7.60 12.06
CA ALA A 109 -3.56 6.17 11.86
C ALA A 109 -5.04 5.86 12.09
N LEU A 110 -5.65 6.38 13.17
CA LEU A 110 -7.09 6.23 13.42
C LEU A 110 -7.94 6.87 12.32
N LEU A 111 -7.55 8.03 11.79
CA LEU A 111 -8.26 8.69 10.68
C LEU A 111 -8.23 7.88 9.38
N LEU A 112 -7.04 7.42 8.98
CA LEU A 112 -6.86 6.58 7.79
C LEU A 112 -7.70 5.31 7.92
N LEU A 113 -7.62 4.70 9.09
CA LEU A 113 -8.32 3.46 9.39
C LEU A 113 -9.85 3.63 9.40
N ASN A 114 -10.36 4.69 10.03
CA ASN A 114 -11.78 5.00 10.01
C ASN A 114 -12.28 5.26 8.60
N SER A 115 -11.50 5.98 7.79
CA SER A 115 -11.82 6.23 6.38
C SER A 115 -11.85 4.93 5.57
N PHE A 116 -10.89 4.02 5.83
CA PHE A 116 -10.83 2.71 5.20
C PHE A 116 -12.04 1.85 5.56
N GLU A 117 -12.31 1.67 6.85
CA GLU A 117 -13.42 0.81 7.29
C GLU A 117 -14.78 1.35 6.87
N SER A 118 -15.00 2.67 6.94
CA SER A 118 -16.21 3.32 6.43
C SER A 118 -16.37 3.10 4.92
N SER A 119 -15.26 3.15 4.17
CA SER A 119 -15.26 2.84 2.74
C SER A 119 -15.68 1.39 2.48
N VAL A 120 -15.11 0.44 3.21
CA VAL A 120 -15.46 -0.98 3.09
C VAL A 120 -16.91 -1.23 3.47
N GLN A 121 -17.37 -0.76 4.63
CA GLN A 121 -18.76 -0.91 5.08
C GLN A 121 -19.75 -0.34 4.07
N SER A 122 -19.44 0.83 3.51
CA SER A 122 -20.26 1.46 2.47
C SER A 122 -20.29 0.65 1.16
N ILE A 123 -19.19 0.02 0.76
CA ILE A 123 -19.14 -0.88 -0.41
C ILE A 123 -20.02 -2.12 -0.17
N TRP A 124 -19.99 -2.65 1.05
CA TRP A 124 -20.79 -3.81 1.46
C TRP A 124 -22.25 -3.46 1.79
N GLY A 125 -22.63 -2.18 1.79
CA GLY A 125 -23.98 -1.72 2.16
C GLY A 125 -24.31 -1.86 3.65
N ILE A 126 -23.31 -2.05 4.51
CA ILE A 126 -23.46 -2.25 5.94
C ILE A 126 -23.44 -0.88 6.63
N LYS A 127 -24.48 -0.55 7.41
CA LYS A 127 -24.59 0.74 8.13
C LYS A 127 -23.98 0.71 9.54
N GLN A 128 -23.52 -0.45 9.99
CA GLN A 128 -23.13 -0.67 11.38
C GLN A 128 -21.61 -0.59 11.55
N LEU A 129 -21.13 0.44 12.24
CA LEU A 129 -19.74 0.54 12.65
C LEU A 129 -19.46 -0.46 13.78
N ARG A 130 -18.34 -1.18 13.70
CA ARG A 130 -17.84 -2.00 14.81
C ARG A 130 -17.63 -1.13 16.06
N LYS A 131 -17.82 -1.70 17.25
CA LYS A 131 -17.52 -1.01 18.51
C LYS A 131 -16.02 -0.66 18.55
N ILE A 132 -15.68 0.57 18.98
CA ILE A 132 -14.28 1.07 19.09
C ILE A 132 -13.36 0.07 19.83
N ARG A 133 -13.88 -0.69 20.80
CA ARG A 133 -13.12 -1.63 21.62
C ARG A 133 -12.63 -2.87 20.84
N GLU A 134 -13.46 -3.45 19.98
CA GLU A 134 -13.10 -4.62 19.15
C GLU A 134 -12.10 -4.23 18.05
N ARG A 135 -12.26 -3.01 17.54
CA ARG A 135 -11.31 -2.36 16.62
C ARG A 135 -9.92 -2.24 17.27
N LEU A 136 -9.86 -1.73 18.50
CA LEU A 136 -8.60 -1.40 19.15
C LEU A 136 -7.60 -2.57 19.21
N LEU A 137 -8.04 -3.79 19.52
CA LEU A 137 -7.17 -4.97 19.66
C LEU A 137 -6.60 -5.45 18.32
N THR A 138 -7.45 -5.58 17.30
CA THR A 138 -7.02 -5.94 15.94
C THR A 138 -6.08 -4.88 15.37
N TYR A 139 -6.35 -3.60 15.65
CA TYR A 139 -5.50 -2.52 15.18
C TYR A 139 -4.23 -2.35 15.98
N TRP A 140 -4.23 -2.66 17.27
CA TRP A 140 -3.01 -2.80 18.06
C TRP A 140 -2.10 -3.88 17.49
N ALA A 141 -2.66 -5.02 17.10
CA ALA A 141 -1.91 -6.09 16.46
C ALA A 141 -1.30 -5.60 15.13
N ILE A 142 -2.05 -4.90 14.28
CA ILE A 142 -1.50 -4.34 13.02
C ILE A 142 -0.42 -3.28 13.28
N LEU A 143 -0.62 -2.40 14.27
CA LEU A 143 0.33 -1.32 14.59
C LEU A 143 1.65 -1.84 15.17
N THR A 144 1.63 -2.99 15.85
CA THR A 144 2.83 -3.59 16.47
C THR A 144 3.44 -4.67 15.59
N LEU A 145 2.65 -5.64 15.14
CA LEU A 145 3.11 -6.73 14.29
C LEU A 145 3.43 -6.25 12.87
N GLY A 146 2.71 -5.25 12.35
CA GLY A 146 2.94 -4.72 11.00
C GLY A 146 4.38 -4.26 10.78
N PRO A 147 4.91 -3.34 11.61
CA PRO A 147 6.31 -2.92 11.53
C PRO A 147 7.32 -4.06 11.75
N ILE A 148 7.05 -4.99 12.68
CA ILE A 148 7.94 -6.13 12.94
C ILE A 148 8.01 -7.05 11.73
N LEU A 149 6.86 -7.38 11.14
CA LEU A 149 6.77 -8.20 9.92
C LEU A 149 7.39 -7.48 8.73
N PHE A 150 7.20 -6.16 8.62
CA PHE A 150 7.82 -5.35 7.56
C PHE A 150 9.35 -5.34 7.70
N ALA A 151 9.88 -5.14 8.91
CA ALA A 151 11.31 -5.19 9.19
C ALA A 151 11.88 -6.58 8.88
N ALA A 152 11.22 -7.66 9.33
CA ALA A 152 11.64 -9.02 9.02
C ALA A 152 11.62 -9.30 7.50
N THR A 153 10.59 -8.82 6.80
CA THR A 153 10.49 -8.94 5.33
C THR A 153 11.62 -8.20 4.64
N LEU A 154 11.92 -6.96 5.06
CA LEU A 154 13.04 -6.18 4.53
C LEU A 154 14.39 -6.86 4.79
N SER A 155 14.61 -7.42 5.99
CA SER A 155 15.83 -8.17 6.30
C SER A 155 15.97 -9.39 5.39
N LEU A 156 14.91 -10.19 5.23
CA LEU A 156 14.92 -11.34 4.34
C LEU A 156 15.16 -10.91 2.89
N TYR A 157 14.44 -9.90 2.40
CA TYR A 157 14.60 -9.40 1.03
C TYR A 157 16.01 -8.83 0.79
N GLY A 158 16.57 -8.10 1.75
CA GLY A 158 17.94 -7.59 1.71
C GLY A 158 18.98 -8.71 1.66
N THR A 159 18.79 -9.78 2.45
CA THR A 159 19.67 -10.96 2.36
C THR A 159 19.57 -11.65 1.00
N LEU A 160 18.36 -11.77 0.43
CA LEU A 160 18.16 -12.37 -0.89
C LEU A 160 18.79 -11.55 -2.02
N ILE A 161 18.69 -10.22 -1.97
CA ILE A 161 19.38 -9.33 -2.91
C ILE A 161 20.90 -9.45 -2.76
N SER A 162 21.42 -9.51 -1.53
CA SER A 162 22.87 -9.63 -1.30
C SER A 162 23.46 -10.91 -1.91
N LEU A 163 22.66 -12.00 -1.92
CA LEU A 163 23.03 -13.27 -2.57
C LEU A 163 23.01 -13.17 -4.10
N GLN A 164 22.11 -12.37 -4.70
CA GLN A 164 22.09 -12.12 -6.14
C GLN A 164 23.29 -11.30 -6.63
N ILE A 165 23.82 -10.40 -5.78
CA ILE A 165 24.97 -9.54 -6.14
C ILE A 165 26.28 -10.35 -6.13
N TYR A 166 26.38 -11.41 -5.31
CA TYR A 166 27.60 -12.19 -5.15
C TYR A 166 27.75 -13.32 -6.18
N ASP A 167 26.66 -13.79 -6.79
CA ASP A 167 26.66 -14.90 -7.75
C ASP A 167 26.22 -14.44 -9.14
N THR A 168 27.20 -14.08 -9.99
CA THR A 168 26.97 -13.53 -11.34
C THR A 168 26.35 -14.51 -12.35
N GLN A 169 26.18 -15.79 -11.99
CA GLN A 169 25.40 -16.73 -12.79
C GLN A 169 23.92 -16.68 -12.37
N VAL A 170 23.21 -15.77 -13.03
CA VAL A 170 21.76 -15.54 -13.00
C VAL A 170 20.96 -16.81 -12.71
N ASN A 171 20.62 -17.02 -11.43
CA ASN A 171 19.72 -18.08 -11.03
C ASN A 171 18.29 -17.60 -11.33
N THR A 172 17.84 -17.82 -12.57
CA THR A 172 16.49 -17.48 -13.05
C THR A 172 15.39 -17.96 -12.10
N LEU A 173 15.66 -19.06 -11.36
CA LEU A 173 14.82 -19.57 -10.28
C LEU A 173 14.69 -18.59 -9.09
N LEU A 174 15.78 -17.97 -8.62
CA LEU A 174 15.71 -16.99 -7.52
C LEU A 174 14.93 -15.75 -7.92
N ASN A 175 15.12 -15.24 -9.14
CA ASN A 175 14.34 -14.10 -9.65
C ASN A 175 12.85 -14.46 -9.76
N SER A 176 12.54 -15.64 -10.28
CA SER A 176 11.15 -16.13 -10.37
C SER A 176 10.52 -16.31 -8.99
N LEU A 177 11.28 -16.80 -8.00
CA LEU A 177 10.83 -16.96 -6.61
C LEU A 177 10.55 -15.61 -5.93
N LEU A 178 11.37 -14.59 -6.18
CA LEU A 178 11.16 -13.24 -5.64
C LEU A 178 9.96 -12.53 -6.27
N GLU A 179 9.77 -12.68 -7.58
CA GLU A 179 8.58 -12.16 -8.28
C GLU A 179 7.30 -12.84 -7.79
N LEU A 180 7.32 -14.18 -7.69
CA LEU A 180 6.22 -14.95 -7.11
C LEU A 180 5.97 -14.57 -5.65
N GLY A 181 7.02 -14.36 -4.87
CA GLY A 181 6.94 -13.89 -3.49
C GLY A 181 6.24 -12.54 -3.38
N SER A 182 6.55 -11.60 -4.27
CA SER A 182 5.93 -10.27 -4.29
C SER A 182 4.44 -10.34 -4.60
N ILE A 183 4.03 -11.15 -5.58
CA ILE A 183 2.61 -11.38 -5.89
C ILE A 183 1.90 -12.08 -4.73
N LEU A 184 2.56 -13.06 -4.09
CA LEU A 184 2.02 -13.79 -2.95
C LEU A 184 1.81 -12.89 -1.73
N LEU A 185 2.70 -11.93 -1.49
CA LEU A 185 2.53 -10.92 -0.45
C LEU A 185 1.32 -10.02 -0.73
N TYR A 186 1.14 -9.51 -1.95
CA TYR A 186 -0.06 -8.74 -2.31
C TYR A 186 -1.33 -9.57 -2.18
N PHE A 187 -1.28 -10.84 -2.58
CA PHE A 187 -2.40 -11.76 -2.46
C PHE A 187 -2.78 -11.97 -0.99
N LEU A 188 -1.83 -12.29 -0.12
CA LEU A 188 -2.09 -12.48 1.31
C LEU A 188 -2.62 -11.21 1.96
N MET A 189 -2.02 -10.05 1.67
CA MET A 189 -2.48 -8.76 2.17
C MET A 189 -3.94 -8.50 1.77
N LEU A 190 -4.26 -8.63 0.49
CA LEU A 190 -5.62 -8.41 -0.01
C LEU A 190 -6.59 -9.48 0.47
N LEU A 191 -6.17 -10.73 0.67
CA LEU A 191 -7.00 -11.78 1.24
C LEU A 191 -7.42 -11.42 2.66
N THR A 192 -6.46 -11.02 3.50
CA THR A 192 -6.69 -10.54 4.86
C THR A 192 -7.66 -9.36 4.85
N LEU A 193 -7.46 -8.37 3.98
CA LEU A 193 -8.34 -7.20 3.89
C LEU A 193 -9.75 -7.57 3.43
N ASN A 194 -9.89 -8.41 2.41
CA ASN A 194 -11.19 -8.85 1.89
C ASN A 194 -11.96 -9.74 2.88
N PHE A 195 -11.26 -10.53 3.69
CA PHE A 195 -11.87 -11.48 4.62
C PHE A 195 -12.19 -10.86 6.00
N LEU A 196 -11.29 -10.06 6.59
CA LEU A 196 -11.41 -9.61 7.99
C LEU A 196 -12.05 -8.22 8.15
N THR A 197 -11.96 -7.38 7.12
CA THR A 197 -12.44 -5.99 7.20
C THR A 197 -13.96 -5.88 7.10
N PRO A 198 -14.65 -6.58 6.18
CA PRO A 198 -16.10 -6.50 6.11
C PRO A 198 -16.74 -7.02 7.39
N ASN A 199 -17.79 -6.35 7.86
CA ASN A 199 -18.58 -6.81 8.99
C ASN A 199 -19.68 -7.78 8.53
N ALA A 200 -19.29 -8.78 7.72
CA ALA A 200 -20.16 -9.77 7.12
C ALA A 200 -19.43 -11.12 7.05
N ASP A 201 -20.19 -12.22 7.00
CA ASP A 201 -19.64 -13.57 6.87
C ASP A 201 -19.17 -13.83 5.44
N VAL A 202 -17.96 -13.38 5.12
CA VAL A 202 -17.37 -13.55 3.79
C VAL A 202 -16.82 -14.97 3.64
N SER A 203 -17.23 -15.67 2.58
CA SER A 203 -16.63 -16.98 2.29
C SER A 203 -15.19 -16.83 1.79
N LEU A 204 -14.28 -17.67 2.29
CA LEU A 204 -12.86 -17.63 1.92
C LEU A 204 -12.64 -17.80 0.41
N LYS A 205 -13.53 -18.54 -0.28
CA LYS A 205 -13.48 -18.78 -1.72
C LYS A 205 -13.65 -17.50 -2.54
N TRP A 206 -14.59 -16.63 -2.15
CA TRP A 206 -14.81 -15.37 -2.86
C TRP A 206 -13.78 -14.31 -2.48
N ALA A 207 -13.34 -14.31 -1.21
CA ALA A 207 -12.25 -13.46 -0.77
C ALA A 207 -10.94 -13.76 -1.51
N SER A 208 -10.60 -15.04 -1.72
CA SER A 208 -9.38 -15.42 -2.44
C SER A 208 -9.44 -15.07 -3.92
N LEU A 209 -10.59 -15.27 -4.59
CA LEU A 209 -10.74 -14.88 -5.99
C LEU A 209 -10.58 -13.36 -6.17
N ALA A 210 -11.17 -12.57 -5.28
CA ALA A 210 -11.04 -11.11 -5.30
C ALA A 210 -9.63 -10.64 -4.95
N ALA A 211 -8.96 -11.29 -4.00
CA ALA A 211 -7.59 -11.00 -3.63
C ALA A 211 -6.63 -11.28 -4.79
N LEU A 212 -6.84 -12.37 -5.55
CA LEU A 212 -6.02 -12.72 -6.72
C LEU A 212 -6.14 -11.70 -7.84
N VAL A 213 -7.35 -11.24 -8.15
CA VAL A 213 -7.56 -10.19 -9.15
C VAL A 213 -6.92 -8.87 -8.69
N GLY A 214 -7.09 -8.50 -7.42
CA GLY A 214 -6.49 -7.29 -6.87
C GLY A 214 -4.95 -7.35 -6.81
N SER A 215 -4.37 -8.50 -6.48
CA SER A 215 -2.92 -8.66 -6.37
C SER A 215 -2.24 -8.58 -7.73
N LEU A 216 -2.87 -9.13 -8.77
CA LEU A 216 -2.43 -8.93 -10.16
C LEU A 216 -2.53 -7.46 -10.56
N GLY A 217 -3.61 -6.77 -10.18
CA GLY A 217 -3.75 -5.32 -10.42
C GLY A 217 -2.63 -4.51 -9.76
N LEU A 218 -2.33 -4.75 -8.48
CA LEU A 218 -1.25 -4.09 -7.76
C LEU A 218 0.13 -4.43 -8.34
N TYR A 219 0.35 -5.68 -8.75
CA TYR A 219 1.58 -6.08 -9.42
C TYR A 219 1.77 -5.28 -10.71
N ILE A 220 0.77 -5.28 -11.60
CA ILE A 220 0.80 -4.54 -12.87
C ILE A 220 1.02 -3.04 -12.61
N LEU A 221 0.31 -2.46 -11.65
CA LEU A 221 0.48 -1.05 -11.29
C LEU A 221 1.93 -0.75 -10.89
N ASN A 222 2.50 -1.56 -10.01
CA ASN A 222 3.88 -1.38 -9.56
C ASN A 222 4.90 -1.62 -10.67
N THR A 223 4.66 -2.57 -11.59
CA THR A 223 5.51 -2.76 -12.78
C THR A 223 5.44 -1.56 -13.72
N ILE A 224 4.24 -0.99 -13.93
CA ILE A 224 4.05 0.22 -14.75
C ILE A 224 4.81 1.39 -14.12
N PHE A 225 4.61 1.66 -12.83
CA PHE A 225 5.28 2.76 -12.14
C PHE A 225 6.79 2.55 -11.99
N GLY A 226 7.23 1.30 -11.80
CA GLY A 226 8.65 0.93 -11.79
C GLY A 226 9.31 1.20 -13.15
N SER A 227 8.63 0.85 -14.25
CA SER A 227 9.10 1.19 -15.60
C SER A 227 9.06 2.70 -15.86
N PHE A 228 8.05 3.40 -15.32
CA PHE A 228 7.89 4.84 -15.46
C PHE A 228 9.02 5.64 -14.77
N ALA A 229 9.70 5.04 -13.80
CA ALA A 229 10.86 5.65 -13.13
C ALA A 229 11.97 6.05 -14.11
N GLN A 230 12.10 5.38 -15.26
CA GLN A 230 13.08 5.74 -16.30
C GLN A 230 12.72 7.03 -17.04
N PHE A 231 11.43 7.35 -17.16
CA PHE A 231 10.95 8.60 -17.78
C PHE A 231 10.91 9.77 -16.79
N PHE A 232 10.97 9.47 -15.49
CA PHE A 232 10.98 10.45 -14.41
C PHE A 232 12.11 11.46 -14.58
N THR A 233 13.29 11.00 -15.00
CA THR A 233 14.48 11.83 -15.25
C THR A 233 14.21 12.94 -16.26
N SER A 234 13.38 12.70 -17.27
CA SER A 234 13.06 13.69 -18.31
C SER A 234 12.05 14.74 -17.82
N TYR A 235 11.05 14.32 -17.04
CA TYR A 235 10.07 15.24 -16.43
C TYR A 235 10.68 16.13 -15.33
N GLN A 236 11.69 15.60 -14.65
CA GLN A 236 12.43 16.28 -13.60
C GLN A 236 13.31 17.42 -14.15
N VAL A 237 13.76 17.38 -15.41
CA VAL A 237 14.51 18.48 -16.05
C VAL A 237 13.71 19.78 -16.06
N VAL A 238 12.38 19.69 -16.20
CA VAL A 238 11.49 20.85 -16.30
C VAL A 238 10.96 21.30 -14.94
N TYR A 239 10.61 20.34 -14.06
CA TYR A 239 9.89 20.62 -12.81
C TYR A 239 10.68 20.31 -11.53
N GLY A 240 11.91 19.80 -11.62
CA GLY A 240 12.75 19.49 -10.47
C GLY A 240 12.11 18.48 -9.50
N ALA A 241 12.43 18.61 -8.21
CA ALA A 241 11.91 17.74 -7.14
C ALA A 241 10.36 17.78 -7.00
N PHE A 242 9.69 18.82 -7.51
CA PHE A 242 8.24 18.95 -7.48
C PHE A 242 7.52 17.87 -8.30
N ALA A 243 8.16 17.32 -9.35
CA ALA A 243 7.58 16.26 -10.18
C ALA A 243 7.28 14.97 -9.38
N ALA A 244 7.99 14.73 -8.28
CA ALA A 244 7.78 13.55 -7.44
C ALA A 244 6.39 13.50 -6.80
N ILE A 245 5.87 14.66 -6.37
CA ILE A 245 4.65 14.73 -5.57
C ILE A 245 3.42 14.31 -6.39
N PRO A 246 3.11 14.89 -7.56
CA PRO A 246 1.96 14.47 -8.35
C PRO A 246 2.03 13.00 -8.78
N ILE A 247 3.21 12.51 -9.16
CA ILE A 247 3.41 11.13 -9.59
C ILE A 247 3.15 10.17 -8.43
N PHE A 248 3.69 10.47 -7.24
CA PHE A 248 3.40 9.71 -6.03
C PHE A 248 1.90 9.70 -5.70
N LEU A 249 1.21 10.84 -5.83
CA LEU A 249 -0.23 10.93 -5.59
C LEU A 249 -1.04 10.07 -6.58
N VAL A 250 -0.68 10.04 -7.86
CA VAL A 250 -1.35 9.19 -8.85
C VAL A 250 -1.11 7.71 -8.55
N TRP A 251 0.11 7.33 -8.18
CA TRP A 251 0.43 5.96 -7.77
C TRP A 251 -0.38 5.54 -6.55
N LEU A 252 -0.42 6.37 -5.52
CA LEU A 252 -1.11 6.10 -4.26
C LEU A 252 -2.62 6.00 -4.47
N GLN A 253 -3.19 6.94 -5.24
CA GLN A 253 -4.60 6.93 -5.62
C GLN A 253 -4.97 5.67 -6.40
N SER A 254 -4.15 5.29 -7.37
CA SER A 254 -4.37 4.10 -8.19
C SER A 254 -4.29 2.83 -7.34
N SER A 255 -3.35 2.78 -6.39
CA SER A 255 -3.21 1.67 -5.44
C SER A 255 -4.47 1.51 -4.60
N TRP A 256 -4.97 2.59 -4.00
CA TRP A 256 -6.22 2.57 -3.22
C TRP A 256 -7.43 2.18 -4.07
N LEU A 257 -7.49 2.67 -5.31
CA LEU A 257 -8.57 2.33 -6.24
C LEU A 257 -8.59 0.82 -6.55
N ILE A 258 -7.43 0.20 -6.77
CA ILE A 258 -7.32 -1.26 -7.01
C ILE A 258 -7.75 -2.04 -5.75
N VAL A 259 -7.29 -1.63 -4.57
CA VAL A 259 -7.68 -2.25 -3.29
C VAL A 259 -9.20 -2.19 -3.11
N LEU A 260 -9.82 -1.02 -3.27
CA LEU A 260 -11.28 -0.87 -3.12
C LEU A 260 -12.05 -1.62 -4.21
N THR A 261 -11.50 -1.70 -5.42
CA THR A 261 -12.11 -2.48 -6.52
C THR A 261 -12.10 -3.97 -6.21
N SER A 262 -11.01 -4.49 -5.65
CA SER A 262 -10.93 -5.88 -5.15
C SER A 262 -12.03 -6.14 -4.11
N ILE A 263 -12.21 -5.23 -3.15
CA ILE A 263 -13.26 -5.34 -2.12
C ILE A 263 -14.67 -5.27 -2.72
N CYS A 264 -14.91 -4.35 -3.65
CA CYS A 264 -16.18 -4.26 -4.37
C CYS A 264 -16.48 -5.53 -5.15
N PHE A 265 -15.48 -6.12 -5.78
CA PHE A 265 -15.61 -7.39 -6.50
C PHE A 265 -15.90 -8.57 -5.56
N CYS A 266 -15.28 -8.60 -4.37
CA CYS A 266 -15.63 -9.57 -3.34
C CYS A 266 -17.11 -9.44 -2.91
N ALA A 267 -17.55 -8.20 -2.67
CA ALA A 267 -18.92 -7.91 -2.26
C ALA A 267 -19.97 -8.24 -3.35
N THR A 268 -19.63 -8.08 -4.64
CA THR A 268 -20.53 -8.48 -5.74
C THR A 268 -20.64 -9.99 -5.85
N LEU A 269 -19.53 -10.72 -5.78
CA LEU A 269 -19.53 -12.18 -5.84
C LEU A 269 -20.30 -12.80 -4.67
N HIS A 270 -20.15 -12.25 -3.47
CA HIS A 270 -20.86 -12.72 -2.29
C HIS A 270 -22.38 -12.58 -2.44
N ASN A 271 -22.87 -11.39 -2.81
CA ASN A 271 -24.30 -11.08 -2.92
C ASN A 271 -25.04 -11.84 -4.04
N ILE A 272 -24.35 -12.33 -5.07
CA ILE A 272 -24.99 -13.06 -6.17
C ILE A 272 -25.28 -14.52 -5.78
N ASN A 273 -24.58 -15.03 -4.76
CA ASN A 273 -24.67 -16.42 -4.32
C ASN A 273 -25.50 -16.60 -3.03
N THR A 274 -25.99 -15.52 -2.44
CA THR A 274 -26.94 -15.49 -1.32
C THR A 274 -28.32 -15.13 -1.85
#